data_AF-A0A1M7F0F9-F1
#
_entry.id   AF-A0A1M7F0F9-F1
#
_cell.length_a   1.000
_cell.length_b   1.000
_cell.length_c   1.000
_cell.angle_alpha   90.00
_cell.angle_beta   90.00
_cell.angle_gamma   90.00
#
_symmetry.space_group_name_H-M   'P 1'
#
loop_
_entity.id
_entity.type
_entity.pdbx_description
1 polymer ?
#
loop_
_entity_poly.entity_id
_entity_poly.type
_entity_poly.pdbx_seq_one_letter_code
_entity_poly.pdbx_strand_id
1 'polypeptide(L)'
;MAKIFLVLCMPEQINPQLSLQDHFKNLKSAIREQINALNSPPDDRLSFIENLKNKYKTRPIQLQPPTPSTSTIKNVPRRLLENTWVEKVFEIKVTIPYKGDKELFNCKPVPYDRVFTRHRHILYKDIIVVYVEIAEETAQKYEQELNAFVTEISKNLERINNQAELFNDDLYDFIDGLLRNKETELNKQIAFRRQIGLNINPRSNEFLTPSPVKRKAVPLPSAERINGITIPVLESKVYNDIREVLYHAGQAMERKPSLYLGKHEEDLRDIFLLFLETRYESTTGSGEAFNKKGKTDILLKYAGDGTNVFVAECKIWKGQKKLFEAIDQLLGYLTWRDTKTALMIFVKQPDFSKAIEVVSLFVNRHPNFKRFVGATHPTSFAYEMSLTGDSSSSIWIEFMLFHFPG
;
A
#
# COMPACT_ATOMS: atom_id res chain seq x y z
N MET A 1 8.70 -55.76 -9.35
CA MET A 1 8.35 -54.79 -10.41
C MET A 1 7.18 -53.94 -9.92
N ALA A 2 7.48 -52.71 -9.51
CA ALA A 2 6.50 -51.73 -9.06
C ALA A 2 5.64 -51.26 -10.24
N LYS A 3 4.32 -51.41 -10.17
CA LYS A 3 3.39 -50.78 -11.10
C LYS A 3 2.80 -49.53 -10.44
N ILE A 4 3.11 -48.43 -11.12
CA ILE A 4 2.88 -47.02 -10.84
C ILE A 4 1.38 -46.69 -10.88
N PHE A 5 0.93 -46.02 -9.81
CA PHE A 5 -0.14 -45.03 -9.70
C PHE A 5 -1.28 -45.02 -10.73
N LEU A 6 -2.44 -45.53 -10.32
CA LEU A 6 -3.74 -45.09 -10.81
C LEU A 6 -4.16 -43.86 -9.98
N VAL A 7 -3.68 -42.68 -10.35
CA VAL A 7 -4.32 -41.42 -9.90
C VAL A 7 -5.59 -41.31 -10.72
N LEU A 8 -6.68 -41.88 -10.22
CA LEU A 8 -8.01 -41.34 -10.51
C LEU A 8 -7.90 -39.85 -10.19
N CYS A 9 -8.06 -38.98 -11.20
CA CYS A 9 -8.36 -37.57 -10.96
C CYS A 9 -9.64 -37.54 -10.13
N MET A 10 -9.47 -37.60 -8.80
CA MET A 10 -10.50 -37.22 -7.86
C MET A 10 -10.88 -35.79 -8.25
N PRO A 11 -12.16 -35.47 -8.49
CA PRO A 11 -12.57 -34.08 -8.61
C PRO A 11 -11.99 -33.35 -7.40
N GLU A 12 -11.25 -32.26 -7.62
CA GLU A 12 -10.78 -31.41 -6.55
C GLU A 12 -12.02 -31.05 -5.72
N GLN A 13 -12.19 -31.70 -4.58
CA GLN A 13 -13.20 -31.30 -3.63
C GLN A 13 -12.80 -29.90 -3.21
N ILE A 14 -13.71 -28.93 -3.35
CA ILE A 14 -13.74 -27.82 -2.40
C ILE A 14 -14.00 -28.50 -1.07
N ASN A 15 -12.94 -28.96 -0.40
CA ASN A 15 -13.03 -29.61 0.89
C ASN A 15 -12.63 -28.56 1.91
N PRO A 16 -13.59 -27.77 2.42
CA PRO A 16 -13.27 -26.67 3.30
C PRO A 16 -12.56 -27.19 4.55
N GLN A 17 -11.37 -26.65 4.80
CA GLN A 17 -10.42 -27.16 5.80
C GLN A 17 -10.71 -26.62 7.20
N LEU A 18 -11.50 -25.55 7.30
CA LEU A 18 -11.79 -24.83 8.54
C LEU A 18 -13.29 -24.57 8.70
N SER A 19 -13.79 -24.61 9.94
CA SER A 19 -15.13 -24.08 10.25
C SER A 19 -15.17 -22.58 10.00
N LEU A 20 -16.29 -22.06 9.48
CA LEU A 20 -16.49 -20.63 9.33
C LEU A 20 -16.46 -19.91 10.70
N GLN A 21 -16.88 -20.59 11.77
CA GLN A 21 -16.76 -20.08 13.13
C GLN A 21 -15.31 -19.95 13.59
N ASP A 22 -14.45 -20.93 13.25
CA ASP A 22 -13.02 -20.86 13.57
C ASP A 22 -12.32 -19.76 12.78
N HIS A 23 -12.72 -19.55 11.52
CA HIS A 23 -12.27 -18.41 10.73
C HIS A 23 -12.56 -17.08 11.45
N PHE A 24 -13.81 -16.86 11.86
CA PHE A 24 -14.19 -15.66 12.61
C PHE A 24 -13.50 -15.55 13.97
N LYS A 25 -13.28 -16.67 14.66
CA LYS A 25 -12.54 -16.70 15.93
C LYS A 25 -11.10 -16.25 15.74
N ASN A 26 -10.44 -16.67 14.67
CA ASN A 26 -9.08 -16.26 14.33
C ASN A 26 -9.01 -14.75 14.05
N LEU A 27 -9.96 -14.21 13.27
CA LEU A 27 -10.07 -12.77 13.05
C LEU A 27 -10.27 -12.00 14.36
N LYS A 28 -11.18 -12.45 15.22
CA LYS A 28 -11.41 -11.86 16.55
C LYS A 28 -10.17 -11.96 17.45
N SER A 29 -9.38 -13.02 17.35
CA SER A 29 -8.12 -13.17 18.08
C SER A 29 -7.10 -12.11 17.64
N ALA A 30 -6.93 -11.92 16.33
CA ALA A 30 -6.02 -10.90 15.80
C ALA A 30 -6.43 -9.47 16.22
N ILE A 31 -7.74 -9.19 16.28
CA ILE A 31 -8.25 -7.92 16.81
C ILE A 31 -7.89 -7.76 18.29
N ARG A 32 -8.11 -8.79 19.12
CA ARG A 32 -7.76 -8.77 20.55
C ARG A 32 -6.28 -8.50 20.77
N GLU A 33 -5.40 -9.17 20.02
CA GLU A 33 -3.96 -8.96 20.12
C GLU A 33 -3.56 -7.51 19.81
N GLN A 34 -4.13 -6.92 18.75
CA GLN A 34 -3.85 -5.53 18.40
C GLN A 34 -4.31 -4.54 19.49
N ILE A 35 -5.48 -4.76 20.09
CA ILE A 35 -5.99 -3.89 21.16
C ILE A 35 -5.20 -4.09 22.47
N ASN A 36 -4.83 -5.34 22.78
CA ASN A 36 -4.06 -5.65 23.98
C ASN A 36 -2.65 -5.04 23.95
N ALA A 37 -2.07 -4.89 22.75
CA ALA A 37 -0.78 -4.25 22.54
C ALA A 37 -0.79 -2.72 22.75
N LEU A 38 -1.96 -2.09 22.94
CA LEU A 38 -2.05 -0.65 23.21
C LEU A 38 -1.57 -0.35 24.63
N ASN A 39 -0.69 0.65 24.78
CA ASN A 39 -0.25 1.16 26.10
C ASN A 39 -0.95 2.46 26.50
N SER A 40 -1.78 3.01 25.61
CA SER A 40 -2.68 4.14 25.84
C SER A 40 -3.97 3.95 25.03
N PRO A 41 -5.09 4.57 25.44
CA PRO A 41 -6.29 4.64 24.61
C PRO A 41 -5.98 5.37 23.28
N PRO A 42 -6.69 5.05 22.19
CA PRO A 42 -6.55 5.76 20.93
C PRO A 42 -7.12 7.19 21.01
N ASP A 43 -6.43 8.17 20.41
CA ASP A 43 -6.86 9.59 20.41
C ASP A 43 -8.23 9.80 19.76
N ASP A 44 -8.48 9.13 18.62
CA ASP A 44 -9.78 9.08 17.96
C ASP A 44 -10.28 7.63 17.94
N ARG A 45 -11.15 7.34 18.91
CA ARG A 45 -11.75 6.02 19.11
C ARG A 45 -12.60 5.59 17.91
N LEU A 46 -13.41 6.49 17.35
CA LEU A 46 -14.32 6.16 16.25
C LEU A 46 -13.53 5.80 15.00
N SER A 47 -12.55 6.64 14.64
CA SER A 47 -11.66 6.34 13.51
C SER A 47 -10.86 5.06 13.73
N PHE A 48 -10.43 4.76 14.95
CA PHE A 48 -9.73 3.52 15.26
C PHE A 48 -10.62 2.28 15.05
N ILE A 49 -11.87 2.32 15.54
CA ILE A 49 -12.85 1.24 15.35
C ILE A 49 -13.13 1.02 13.86
N GLU A 50 -13.40 2.09 13.11
CA GLU A 50 -13.69 2.00 11.68
C GLU A 50 -12.51 1.41 10.89
N ASN A 51 -11.28 1.77 11.25
CA ASN A 51 -10.09 1.19 10.61
C ASN A 51 -9.98 -0.32 10.86
N LEU A 52 -10.20 -0.78 12.10
CA LEU A 52 -10.18 -2.21 12.42
C LEU A 52 -11.34 -2.95 11.75
N LYS A 53 -12.55 -2.37 11.77
CA LYS A 53 -13.70 -2.94 11.09
C LYS A 53 -13.42 -3.10 9.60
N ASN A 54 -12.92 -2.08 8.92
CA ASN A 54 -12.59 -2.16 7.50
C ASN A 54 -11.48 -3.17 7.18
N LYS A 55 -10.51 -3.33 8.08
CA LYS A 55 -9.41 -4.31 7.93
C LYS A 55 -9.88 -5.76 8.11
N TYR A 56 -10.80 -6.01 9.04
CA TYR A 56 -11.22 -7.36 9.42
C TYR A 56 -12.61 -7.76 8.90
N LYS A 57 -13.31 -6.85 8.20
CA LYS A 57 -14.59 -7.14 7.56
C LYS A 57 -14.42 -8.26 6.54
N THR A 58 -15.31 -9.23 6.62
CA THR A 58 -15.38 -10.36 5.69
C THR A 58 -16.38 -10.04 4.57
N ARG A 59 -15.95 -10.04 3.30
CA ARG A 59 -16.78 -9.66 2.15
C ARG A 59 -17.58 -10.88 1.65
N PRO A 60 -18.93 -10.85 1.67
CA PRO A 60 -19.76 -11.93 1.15
C PRO A 60 -19.47 -12.26 -0.31
N ILE A 61 -19.63 -13.53 -0.67
CA ILE A 61 -19.42 -14.02 -2.03
C ILE A 61 -20.65 -13.71 -2.88
N GLN A 62 -20.45 -13.05 -4.02
CA GLN A 62 -21.49 -12.82 -5.03
C GLN A 62 -20.99 -13.33 -6.38
N LEU A 63 -21.59 -14.42 -6.88
CA LEU A 63 -21.28 -14.96 -8.21
C LEU A 63 -21.82 -14.04 -9.31
N GLN A 64 -21.08 -13.92 -10.40
CA GLN A 64 -21.48 -13.22 -11.61
C GLN A 64 -21.85 -14.23 -12.72
N PRO A 65 -22.52 -13.80 -13.81
CA PRO A 65 -22.91 -14.70 -14.87
C PRO A 65 -21.74 -15.50 -15.48
N PRO A 66 -21.91 -16.81 -15.72
CA PRO A 66 -20.89 -17.66 -16.33
C PRO A 66 -20.64 -17.27 -17.79
N THR A 67 -19.38 -17.25 -18.21
CA THR A 67 -18.96 -16.95 -19.58
C THR A 67 -18.15 -18.12 -20.17
N PRO A 68 -18.66 -18.84 -21.20
CA PRO A 68 -17.88 -19.86 -21.92
C PRO A 68 -16.76 -19.22 -22.73
N SER A 69 -15.65 -19.94 -22.94
CA SER A 69 -14.47 -19.41 -23.64
C SER A 69 -13.92 -20.33 -24.73
N THR A 70 -13.42 -21.50 -24.35
CA THR A 70 -12.74 -22.44 -25.25
C THR A 70 -13.33 -23.83 -25.07
N SER A 71 -13.30 -24.63 -26.12
CA SER A 71 -13.71 -26.02 -26.08
C SER A 71 -12.64 -26.95 -26.63
N THR A 72 -12.59 -28.16 -26.09
CA THR A 72 -11.70 -29.23 -26.56
C THR A 72 -12.43 -30.56 -26.57
N ILE A 73 -12.09 -31.44 -27.51
CA ILE A 73 -12.63 -32.80 -27.56
C ILE A 73 -11.70 -33.71 -26.76
N LYS A 74 -12.25 -34.51 -25.85
CA LYS A 74 -11.51 -35.49 -25.06
C LYS A 74 -12.12 -36.88 -25.19
N ASN A 75 -11.27 -37.89 -25.12
CA ASN A 75 -11.67 -39.28 -24.97
C ASN A 75 -11.50 -39.65 -23.49
N VAL A 76 -12.61 -39.77 -22.77
CA VAL A 76 -12.61 -40.01 -21.33
C VAL A 76 -12.95 -41.47 -21.04
N PRO A 77 -12.10 -42.22 -20.32
CA PRO A 77 -12.44 -43.58 -19.91
C PRO A 77 -13.53 -43.51 -18.84
N ARG A 78 -14.65 -44.19 -19.09
CA ARG A 78 -15.77 -44.35 -18.16
C ARG A 78 -15.78 -45.78 -17.64
N ARG A 79 -16.21 -45.95 -16.39
CA ARG A 79 -16.37 -47.26 -15.74
C ARG A 79 -17.69 -47.30 -14.99
N LEU A 80 -18.45 -48.36 -15.20
CA LEU A 80 -19.61 -48.71 -14.39
C LEU A 80 -19.53 -50.19 -14.04
N LEU A 81 -19.36 -50.48 -12.74
CA LEU A 81 -19.10 -51.83 -12.23
C LEU A 81 -17.86 -52.47 -12.89
N GLU A 82 -18.04 -53.56 -13.63
CA GLU A 82 -16.98 -54.27 -14.36
C GLU A 82 -16.81 -53.77 -15.81
N ASN A 83 -17.75 -52.96 -16.32
CA ASN A 83 -17.69 -52.46 -17.69
C ASN A 83 -16.85 -51.20 -17.79
N THR A 84 -15.98 -51.15 -18.79
CA THR A 84 -15.17 -49.97 -19.14
C THR A 84 -15.34 -49.63 -20.62
N TRP A 85 -15.48 -48.34 -20.92
CA TRP A 85 -15.57 -47.84 -22.29
C TRP A 85 -14.91 -46.47 -22.38
N VAL A 86 -14.62 -46.03 -23.60
CA VAL A 86 -14.12 -44.68 -23.87
C VAL A 86 -15.27 -43.87 -24.44
N GLU A 87 -15.58 -42.75 -23.79
CA GLU A 87 -16.61 -41.82 -24.23
C GLU A 87 -15.95 -40.56 -24.79
N LYS A 88 -16.37 -40.15 -25.99
CA LYS A 88 -15.96 -38.87 -26.56
C LYS A 88 -16.80 -37.77 -25.92
N VAL A 89 -16.15 -36.82 -25.25
CA VAL A 89 -16.81 -35.68 -24.60
C VAL A 89 -16.26 -34.36 -25.11
N PHE A 90 -17.12 -33.35 -25.13
CA PHE A 90 -16.78 -31.96 -25.36
C PHE A 90 -16.51 -31.30 -24.00
N GLU A 91 -15.27 -30.91 -23.73
CA GLU A 91 -14.89 -30.15 -22.54
C GLU A 91 -14.94 -28.66 -22.87
N ILE A 92 -15.82 -27.92 -22.20
CA ILE A 92 -16.00 -26.47 -22.37
C ILE A 92 -15.46 -25.75 -21.15
N LYS A 93 -14.50 -24.83 -21.35
CA LYS A 93 -13.97 -23.97 -20.31
C LYS A 93 -14.91 -22.78 -20.09
N VAL A 94 -15.48 -22.70 -18.90
CA VAL A 94 -16.38 -21.63 -18.46
C VAL A 94 -15.73 -20.85 -17.32
N THR A 95 -15.82 -19.52 -17.37
CA THR A 95 -15.32 -18.62 -16.33
C THR A 95 -16.50 -18.00 -15.60
N ILE A 96 -16.52 -18.07 -14.27
CA ILE A 96 -17.54 -17.50 -13.39
C ILE A 96 -16.85 -16.49 -12.48
N PRO A 97 -16.90 -15.18 -12.79
CA PRO A 97 -16.36 -14.18 -11.90
C PRO A 97 -17.17 -14.10 -10.60
N TYR A 98 -16.55 -13.63 -9.52
CA TYR A 98 -17.24 -13.36 -8.26
C TYR A 98 -16.66 -12.15 -7.54
N LYS A 99 -17.47 -11.52 -6.70
CA LYS A 99 -17.03 -10.55 -5.70
C LYS A 99 -17.00 -11.21 -4.33
N GLY A 100 -16.13 -10.76 -3.43
CA GLY A 100 -16.03 -11.27 -2.06
C GLY A 100 -14.67 -11.88 -1.74
N ASP A 101 -14.51 -12.37 -0.52
CA ASP A 101 -13.25 -12.92 -0.05
C ASP A 101 -13.13 -14.40 -0.44
N LYS A 102 -12.08 -14.74 -1.22
CA LYS A 102 -11.82 -16.10 -1.70
C LYS A 102 -11.79 -17.16 -0.58
N GLU A 103 -11.26 -16.79 0.59
CA GLU A 103 -11.11 -17.71 1.72
C GLU A 103 -12.45 -18.27 2.24
N LEU A 104 -13.57 -17.60 1.93
CA LEU A 104 -14.89 -18.09 2.29
C LEU A 104 -15.27 -19.37 1.55
N PHE A 105 -14.75 -19.63 0.35
CA PHE A 105 -14.93 -20.92 -0.32
C PHE A 105 -14.25 -22.07 0.44
N ASN A 106 -13.27 -21.78 1.29
CA ASN A 106 -12.54 -22.75 2.11
C ASN A 106 -13.19 -22.97 3.49
N CYS A 107 -14.34 -22.35 3.77
CA CYS A 107 -15.00 -22.38 5.07
C CYS A 107 -16.26 -23.28 5.10
N LYS A 108 -16.47 -23.97 6.22
CA LYS A 108 -17.70 -24.75 6.50
C LYS A 108 -18.68 -23.90 7.33
N PRO A 109 -19.81 -23.41 6.76
CA PRO A 109 -20.89 -22.83 7.57
C PRO A 109 -21.52 -23.90 8.48
N VAL A 110 -22.24 -23.46 9.51
CA VAL A 110 -23.06 -24.35 10.35
C VAL A 110 -24.54 -23.96 10.19
N PRO A 111 -25.44 -24.86 9.75
CA PRO A 111 -25.19 -26.22 9.26
C PRO A 111 -24.46 -26.23 7.89
N TYR A 112 -23.71 -27.30 7.62
CA TYR A 112 -22.96 -27.51 6.38
C TYR A 112 -23.63 -28.57 5.51
N ASP A 113 -23.92 -28.23 4.26
CA ASP A 113 -24.24 -29.23 3.25
C ASP A 113 -22.98 -29.72 2.55
N ARG A 114 -22.80 -31.04 2.44
CA ARG A 114 -21.72 -31.59 1.61
C ARG A 114 -21.91 -31.16 0.16
N VAL A 115 -20.86 -30.61 -0.43
CA VAL A 115 -20.78 -30.21 -1.84
C VAL A 115 -19.86 -31.21 -2.55
N PHE A 116 -20.39 -31.82 -3.61
CA PHE A 116 -19.61 -32.62 -4.55
C PHE A 116 -19.74 -31.96 -5.90
N THR A 117 -18.64 -31.48 -6.46
CA THR A 117 -18.63 -30.91 -7.80
C THR A 117 -18.40 -32.02 -8.82
N ARG A 118 -19.24 -32.05 -9.85
CA ARG A 118 -19.12 -33.05 -10.93
C ARG A 118 -18.02 -32.71 -11.93
N HIS A 119 -17.74 -31.41 -12.05
CA HIS A 119 -16.82 -30.86 -13.03
C HIS A 119 -15.53 -30.40 -12.35
N ARG A 120 -14.41 -30.63 -13.02
CA ARG A 120 -13.12 -30.09 -12.60
C ARG A 120 -13.20 -28.56 -12.60
N HIS A 121 -12.73 -27.93 -11.53
CA HIS A 121 -12.76 -26.48 -11.41
C HIS A 121 -11.56 -25.96 -10.63
N ILE A 122 -11.24 -24.68 -10.81
CA ILE A 122 -10.10 -24.00 -10.21
C ILE A 122 -10.57 -22.64 -9.68
N LEU A 123 -10.20 -22.34 -8.43
CA LEU A 123 -10.40 -21.03 -7.81
C LEU A 123 -9.14 -20.16 -7.97
N TYR A 124 -9.23 -19.11 -8.80
CA TYR A 124 -8.12 -18.20 -9.06
C TYR A 124 -8.54 -16.75 -8.85
N LYS A 125 -7.88 -16.05 -7.92
CA LYS A 125 -8.18 -14.65 -7.56
C LYS A 125 -9.67 -14.39 -7.29
N ASP A 126 -10.37 -13.84 -8.28
CA ASP A 126 -11.76 -13.39 -8.31
C ASP A 126 -12.59 -14.14 -9.37
N ILE A 127 -12.07 -15.27 -9.89
CA ILE A 127 -12.76 -16.10 -10.87
C ILE A 127 -12.75 -17.58 -10.48
N ILE A 128 -13.83 -18.27 -10.82
CA ILE A 128 -13.95 -19.73 -10.84
C ILE A 128 -13.83 -20.18 -12.29
N VAL A 129 -12.88 -21.04 -12.59
CA VAL A 129 -12.77 -21.68 -13.91
C VAL A 129 -13.28 -23.10 -13.79
N VAL A 130 -14.35 -23.45 -14.51
CA VAL A 130 -14.91 -24.80 -14.56
C VAL A 130 -14.77 -25.38 -15.96
N TYR A 131 -14.51 -26.68 -16.03
CA TYR A 131 -14.40 -27.43 -17.27
C TYR A 131 -15.61 -28.36 -17.37
N VAL A 132 -16.65 -27.89 -18.08
CA VAL A 132 -17.92 -28.61 -18.22
C VAL A 132 -17.76 -29.68 -19.30
N GLU A 133 -17.92 -30.95 -18.94
CA GLU A 133 -17.88 -32.07 -19.88
C GLU A 133 -19.30 -32.47 -20.33
N ILE A 134 -19.55 -32.48 -21.63
CA ILE A 134 -20.80 -32.99 -22.23
C ILE A 134 -20.50 -34.08 -23.27
N ALA A 135 -21.25 -35.19 -23.22
CA ALA A 135 -21.18 -36.23 -24.25
C ALA A 135 -22.19 -35.98 -25.39
N GLU A 136 -23.34 -35.39 -25.04
CA GLU A 136 -24.36 -34.97 -25.99
C GLU A 136 -24.12 -33.50 -26.37
N GLU A 137 -23.79 -33.25 -27.63
CA GLU A 137 -23.43 -31.92 -28.17
C GLU A 137 -24.68 -31.02 -28.38
N THR A 138 -25.50 -30.84 -27.34
CA THR A 138 -26.70 -29.99 -27.36
C THR A 138 -26.58 -28.83 -26.37
N ALA A 139 -27.11 -27.66 -26.75
CA ALA A 139 -27.15 -26.47 -25.89
C ALA A 139 -27.90 -26.74 -24.57
N GLN A 140 -28.99 -27.50 -24.65
CA GLN A 140 -29.77 -27.91 -23.48
C GLN A 140 -28.93 -28.73 -22.49
N LYS A 141 -28.12 -29.69 -22.96
CA LYS A 141 -27.28 -30.49 -22.08
C LYS A 141 -26.18 -29.65 -21.43
N TYR A 142 -25.56 -28.74 -22.19
CA TYR A 142 -24.60 -27.78 -21.65
C TYR A 142 -25.19 -26.91 -20.54
N GLU A 143 -26.36 -26.31 -20.78
CA GLU A 143 -27.04 -25.47 -19.78
C GLU A 143 -27.41 -26.26 -18.53
N GLN A 144 -27.89 -27.50 -18.68
CA GLN A 144 -28.18 -28.39 -17.55
C GLN A 144 -26.93 -28.66 -16.68
N GLU A 145 -25.80 -29.02 -17.30
CA GLU A 145 -24.57 -29.32 -16.59
C GLU A 145 -23.97 -28.08 -15.92
N LEU A 146 -24.02 -26.92 -16.60
CA LEU A 146 -23.57 -25.65 -16.04
C LEU A 146 -24.44 -25.21 -14.85
N ASN A 147 -25.78 -25.28 -14.98
CA ASN A 147 -26.70 -24.90 -13.92
C ASN A 147 -26.59 -25.85 -12.71
N ALA A 148 -26.34 -27.14 -12.94
CA ALA A 148 -26.07 -28.10 -11.89
C ALA A 148 -24.81 -27.70 -11.10
N PHE A 149 -23.71 -27.39 -11.80
CA PHE A 149 -22.47 -26.92 -11.16
C PHE A 149 -22.69 -25.64 -10.35
N VAL A 150 -23.37 -24.63 -10.93
CA VAL A 150 -23.66 -23.37 -10.24
C VAL A 150 -24.48 -23.60 -8.98
N THR A 151 -25.46 -24.51 -9.03
CA THR A 151 -26.29 -24.88 -7.88
C THR A 151 -25.46 -25.60 -6.81
N GLU A 152 -24.57 -26.51 -7.21
CA GLU A 152 -23.67 -27.23 -6.30
C GLU A 152 -22.78 -26.26 -5.51
N ILE A 153 -22.12 -25.32 -6.19
CA ILE A 153 -21.23 -24.33 -5.53
C ILE A 153 -22.01 -23.29 -4.73
N SER A 154 -23.27 -23.00 -5.10
CA SER A 154 -24.11 -22.01 -4.41
C SER A 154 -24.76 -22.55 -3.14
N LYS A 155 -24.80 -23.87 -2.95
CA LYS A 155 -25.54 -24.57 -1.89
C LYS A 155 -25.27 -24.04 -0.47
N ASN A 156 -24.04 -23.61 -0.21
CA ASN A 156 -23.64 -23.07 1.09
C ASN A 156 -23.41 -21.56 1.09
N LEU A 157 -23.40 -20.89 -0.08
CA LEU A 157 -23.02 -19.48 -0.19
C LEU A 157 -23.97 -18.58 0.58
N GLU A 158 -25.27 -18.83 0.52
CA GLU A 158 -26.26 -18.07 1.28
C GLU A 158 -25.96 -18.12 2.78
N ARG A 159 -25.70 -19.32 3.33
CA ARG A 159 -25.38 -19.49 4.75
C ARG A 159 -24.05 -18.83 5.13
N ILE A 160 -23.03 -18.97 4.28
CA ILE A 160 -21.72 -18.33 4.47
C ILE A 160 -21.88 -16.81 4.49
N ASN A 161 -22.61 -16.25 3.53
CA ASN A 161 -22.83 -14.82 3.39
C ASN A 161 -23.62 -14.26 4.58
N ASN A 162 -24.71 -14.91 4.98
CA ASN A 162 -25.49 -14.51 6.15
C ASN A 162 -24.64 -14.52 7.42
N GLN A 163 -23.79 -15.53 7.61
CA GLN A 163 -22.89 -15.59 8.77
C GLN A 163 -21.78 -14.54 8.72
N ALA A 164 -21.25 -14.23 7.53
CA ALA A 164 -20.28 -13.15 7.34
C ALA A 164 -20.91 -11.77 7.62
N GLU A 165 -22.15 -11.54 7.21
CA GLU A 165 -22.90 -10.32 7.51
C GLU A 165 -23.11 -10.15 9.01
N LEU A 166 -23.63 -11.19 9.69
CA LEU A 166 -23.79 -11.18 11.15
C LEU A 166 -22.46 -10.93 11.88
N PHE A 167 -21.36 -11.53 11.41
CA PHE A 167 -20.03 -11.27 11.94
C PHE A 167 -19.63 -9.80 11.76
N ASN A 168 -19.84 -9.24 10.57
CA ASN A 168 -19.48 -7.86 10.25
C ASN A 168 -20.26 -6.83 11.05
N ASP A 169 -21.53 -7.13 11.35
CA ASP A 169 -22.40 -6.27 12.15
C ASP A 169 -21.95 -6.26 13.62
N ASP A 170 -21.55 -7.43 14.15
CA ASP A 170 -21.03 -7.58 15.52
C ASP A 170 -19.62 -6.97 15.72
N LEU A 171 -18.86 -6.72 14.64
CA LEU A 171 -17.48 -6.21 14.75
C LEU A 171 -17.38 -4.92 15.55
N TYR A 172 -18.33 -3.98 15.37
CA TYR A 172 -18.28 -2.70 16.07
C TYR A 172 -18.36 -2.90 17.58
N ASP A 173 -19.42 -3.56 18.05
CA ASP A 173 -19.67 -3.79 19.48
C ASP A 173 -18.56 -4.64 20.12
N PHE A 174 -18.05 -5.61 19.37
CA PHE A 174 -16.92 -6.42 19.79
C PHE A 174 -15.65 -5.58 20.02
N ILE A 175 -15.25 -4.77 19.02
CA ILE A 175 -14.05 -3.91 19.11
C ILE A 175 -14.23 -2.87 20.21
N ASP A 176 -15.39 -2.23 20.27
CA ASP A 176 -15.69 -1.19 21.25
C ASP A 176 -15.66 -1.75 22.69
N GLY A 177 -16.22 -2.95 22.89
CA GLY A 177 -16.13 -3.68 24.16
C GLY A 177 -14.70 -3.96 24.60
N LEU A 178 -13.84 -4.39 23.67
CA LEU A 178 -12.41 -4.61 23.96
C LEU A 178 -11.70 -3.31 24.35
N LEU A 179 -12.00 -2.19 23.68
CA LEU A 179 -11.43 -0.88 24.02
C LEU A 179 -11.87 -0.41 25.41
N ARG A 180 -13.15 -0.56 25.78
CA ARG A 180 -13.63 -0.22 27.13
C ARG A 180 -12.91 -1.03 28.21
N ASN A 181 -12.73 -2.33 27.96
CA ASN A 181 -12.01 -3.20 28.89
C ASN A 181 -10.54 -2.76 29.03
N LYS A 182 -9.90 -2.40 27.91
CA LYS A 182 -8.51 -1.92 27.90
C LYS A 182 -8.35 -0.59 28.62
N GLU A 183 -9.25 0.37 28.40
CA GLU A 183 -9.29 1.64 29.15
C GLU A 183 -9.42 1.41 30.66
N THR A 184 -10.32 0.49 31.04
CA THR A 184 -10.53 0.14 32.45
C THR A 184 -9.27 -0.46 33.07
N GLU A 185 -8.57 -1.33 32.34
CA GLU A 185 -7.30 -1.92 32.77
C GLU A 185 -6.21 -0.85 32.94
N LEU A 186 -6.02 0.02 31.95
CA LEU A 186 -5.03 1.10 31.99
C LEU A 186 -5.30 2.06 33.15
N ASN A 187 -6.56 2.42 33.39
CA ASN A 187 -6.95 3.28 34.49
C ASN A 187 -6.66 2.64 35.86
N LYS A 188 -6.88 1.33 36.02
CA LYS A 188 -6.49 0.59 37.24
C LYS A 188 -4.98 0.64 37.47
N GLN A 189 -4.18 0.46 36.42
CA GLN A 189 -2.72 0.54 36.51
C GLN A 189 -2.25 1.95 36.91
N ILE A 190 -2.87 3.00 36.34
CA ILE A 190 -2.60 4.40 36.70
C ILE A 190 -2.95 4.65 38.17
N ALA A 191 -4.13 4.24 38.61
CA ALA A 191 -4.57 4.41 40.00
C ALA A 191 -3.61 3.73 40.99
N PHE A 192 -3.20 2.49 40.70
CA PHE A 192 -2.22 1.76 41.51
C PHE A 192 -0.87 2.48 41.58
N ARG A 193 -0.33 2.94 40.45
CA ARG A 193 0.93 3.70 40.40
C ARG A 193 0.86 4.97 41.26
N ARG A 194 -0.26 5.69 41.25
CA ARG A 194 -0.48 6.86 42.13
C ARG A 194 -0.48 6.47 43.60
N GLN A 195 -1.14 5.36 43.95
CA GLN A 195 -1.25 4.89 45.34
C GLN A 195 0.12 4.57 45.96
N ILE A 196 1.04 4.02 45.19
CA ILE A 196 2.41 3.70 45.65
C ILE A 196 3.40 4.87 45.51
N GLY A 197 2.91 6.08 45.22
CA GLY A 197 3.74 7.29 45.17
C GLY A 197 4.65 7.39 43.95
N LEU A 198 4.44 6.59 42.90
CA LEU A 198 5.16 6.77 41.64
C LEU A 198 4.64 8.05 40.96
N ASN A 199 5.55 8.99 40.71
CA ASN A 199 5.27 10.17 39.89
C ASN A 199 4.93 9.71 38.47
N ILE A 200 3.65 9.65 38.14
CA ILE A 200 3.18 9.36 36.79
C ILE A 200 3.35 10.64 35.99
N ASN A 201 4.42 10.71 35.20
CA ASN A 201 4.50 11.69 34.13
C ASN A 201 3.43 11.30 33.09
N PRO A 202 2.38 12.10 32.86
CA PRO A 202 1.32 11.75 31.90
C PRO A 202 1.84 11.51 30.48
N ARG A 203 3.03 12.03 30.17
CA ARG A 203 3.71 11.88 28.88
C ARG A 203 4.66 10.68 28.81
N SER A 204 4.93 9.95 29.90
CA SER A 204 5.90 8.83 29.84
C SER A 204 5.43 7.65 28.98
N ASN A 205 4.11 7.45 28.85
CA ASN A 205 3.58 6.41 27.97
C ASN A 205 3.68 6.76 26.48
N GLU A 206 3.81 8.04 26.10
CA GLU A 206 4.08 8.44 24.70
C GLU A 206 5.49 8.01 24.25
N PHE A 207 6.42 7.78 25.19
CA PHE A 207 7.81 7.40 24.88
C PHE A 207 8.08 5.89 25.02
N LEU A 208 7.16 5.10 25.58
CA LEU A 208 7.34 3.66 25.83
C LEU A 208 6.65 2.75 24.82
N THR A 209 5.85 3.31 23.91
CA THR A 209 5.42 2.63 22.68
C THR A 209 5.81 3.46 21.49
N PRO A 210 6.57 2.92 20.52
CA PRO A 210 6.49 3.49 19.19
C PRO A 210 5.03 3.35 18.77
N SER A 211 4.31 4.47 18.58
CA SER A 211 3.03 4.43 17.87
C SER A 211 3.25 3.63 16.59
N PRO A 212 2.32 2.76 16.16
CA PRO A 212 2.42 2.19 14.83
C PRO A 212 2.58 3.37 13.88
N VAL A 213 3.76 3.50 13.26
CA VAL A 213 4.08 4.63 12.41
C VAL A 213 3.11 4.53 11.25
N LYS A 214 1.97 5.24 11.35
CA LYS A 214 1.02 5.38 10.26
C LYS A 214 1.73 6.20 9.21
N ARG A 215 2.39 5.49 8.29
CA ARG A 215 2.93 6.07 7.08
C ARG A 215 1.76 6.73 6.37
N LYS A 216 1.93 7.99 5.98
CA LYS A 216 0.95 8.70 5.15
C LYS A 216 0.95 8.00 3.79
N ALA A 217 -0.20 7.51 3.34
CA ALA A 217 -0.35 7.20 1.93
C ALA A 217 -0.07 8.49 1.15
N VAL A 218 0.78 8.42 0.13
CA VAL A 218 0.99 9.55 -0.79
C VAL A 218 -0.37 9.87 -1.41
N PRO A 219 -0.94 11.06 -1.17
CA PRO A 219 -2.24 11.42 -1.74
C PRO A 219 -2.19 11.34 -3.26
N LEU A 220 -3.26 10.79 -3.83
CA LEU A 220 -3.46 10.80 -5.27
C LEU A 220 -3.44 12.26 -5.75
N PRO A 221 -2.62 12.61 -6.74
CA PRO A 221 -2.54 13.96 -7.25
C PRO A 221 -3.93 14.43 -7.72
N SER A 222 -4.28 15.67 -7.38
CA SER A 222 -5.46 16.33 -7.95
C SER A 222 -5.18 16.58 -9.44
N ALA A 223 -5.99 15.99 -10.31
CA ALA A 223 -5.91 16.18 -11.74
C ALA A 223 -6.15 17.65 -12.13
N GLU A 224 -5.11 18.40 -12.48
CA GLU A 224 -5.28 19.66 -13.20
C GLU A 224 -5.44 19.36 -14.70
N ARG A 225 -6.45 19.99 -15.33
CA ARG A 225 -6.67 19.90 -16.78
C ARG A 225 -5.93 21.04 -17.46
N ILE A 226 -4.84 20.72 -18.15
CA ILE A 226 -4.17 21.66 -19.05
C ILE A 226 -4.41 21.16 -20.48
N ASN A 227 -5.08 21.97 -21.32
CA ASN A 227 -5.37 21.66 -22.73
C ASN A 227 -6.03 20.28 -22.97
N GLY A 228 -6.91 19.83 -22.08
CA GLY A 228 -7.62 18.55 -22.21
C GLY A 228 -6.83 17.32 -21.78
N ILE A 229 -5.58 17.47 -21.34
CA ILE A 229 -4.73 16.39 -20.80
C ILE A 229 -4.73 16.49 -19.27
N THR A 230 -5.03 15.37 -18.60
CA THR A 230 -4.92 15.25 -17.15
C THR A 230 -3.47 14.97 -16.77
N ILE A 231 -2.87 15.84 -15.95
CA ILE A 231 -1.48 15.68 -15.49
C ILE A 231 -1.50 15.48 -13.97
N PRO A 232 -0.77 14.47 -13.46
CA PRO A 232 -0.64 14.27 -12.02
C PRO A 232 0.24 15.37 -11.42
N VAL A 233 -0.38 16.28 -10.66
CA VAL A 233 0.32 17.34 -9.92
C VAL A 233 0.34 17.02 -8.44
N LEU A 234 1.51 17.07 -7.80
CA LEU A 234 1.63 16.88 -6.36
C LEU A 234 0.84 17.95 -5.60
N GLU A 235 -0.06 17.53 -4.72
CA GLU A 235 -0.85 18.43 -3.89
C GLU A 235 0.07 19.29 -3.00
N SER A 236 -0.21 20.60 -2.90
CA SER A 236 0.62 21.54 -2.14
C SER A 236 0.79 21.13 -0.67
N LYS A 237 -0.23 20.51 -0.06
CA LYS A 237 -0.15 20.00 1.32
C LYS A 237 0.89 18.89 1.48
N VAL A 238 1.00 18.01 0.49
CA VAL A 238 1.96 16.89 0.48
C VAL A 238 3.36 17.41 0.24
N TYR A 239 3.51 18.32 -0.74
CA TYR A 239 4.78 18.97 -0.99
C TYR A 239 5.33 19.69 0.26
N ASN A 240 4.46 20.42 0.96
CA ASN A 240 4.85 21.08 2.20
C ASN A 240 5.25 20.06 3.29
N ASP A 241 4.53 18.95 3.42
CA ASP A 241 4.91 17.89 4.38
C ASP A 241 6.25 17.22 4.00
N ILE A 242 6.52 16.97 2.72
CA ILE A 242 7.82 16.48 2.24
C ILE A 242 8.92 17.47 2.63
N ARG A 243 8.70 18.76 2.39
CA ARG A 243 9.68 19.81 2.71
C ARG A 243 10.00 19.86 4.20
N GLU A 244 8.97 19.82 5.05
CA GLU A 244 9.17 19.81 6.51
C GLU A 244 9.93 18.56 6.97
N VAL A 245 9.63 17.39 6.40
CA VAL A 245 10.34 16.14 6.73
C VAL A 245 11.82 16.25 6.37
N LEU A 246 12.14 16.72 5.15
CA LEU A 246 13.51 16.90 4.70
C LEU A 246 14.26 17.92 5.57
N TYR A 247 13.62 19.06 5.87
CA TYR A 247 14.23 20.10 6.70
C TYR A 247 14.52 19.61 8.13
N HIS A 248 13.55 18.97 8.78
CA HIS A 248 13.73 18.43 10.13
C HIS A 248 14.73 17.28 10.20
N ALA A 249 14.78 16.42 9.17
CA ALA A 249 15.80 15.39 9.06
C ALA A 249 17.21 16.01 9.02
N GLY A 250 17.41 17.04 8.19
CA GLY A 250 18.70 17.71 8.10
C GLY A 250 19.10 18.40 9.40
N GLN A 251 18.17 19.10 10.06
CA GLN A 251 18.42 19.69 11.38
C GLN A 251 18.75 18.63 12.45
N ALA A 252 18.13 17.45 12.38
CA ALA A 252 18.47 16.36 13.28
C ALA A 252 19.88 15.80 13.04
N MET A 253 20.34 15.84 11.78
CA MET A 253 21.70 15.45 11.40
C MET A 253 22.74 16.45 11.91
N GLU A 254 22.47 17.76 11.81
CA GLU A 254 23.32 18.83 12.33
C GLU A 254 23.63 18.69 13.84
N ARG A 255 22.68 18.16 14.62
CA ARG A 255 22.85 17.91 16.06
C ARG A 255 23.76 16.72 16.39
N LYS A 256 24.04 15.84 15.43
CA LYS A 256 24.84 14.62 15.63
C LYS A 256 25.93 14.48 14.57
N PRO A 257 26.86 15.45 14.47
CA PRO A 257 27.84 15.50 13.39
C PRO A 257 28.71 14.24 13.30
N SER A 258 29.12 13.66 14.43
CA SER A 258 29.98 12.48 14.46
C SER A 258 29.43 11.27 13.68
N LEU A 259 28.11 11.15 13.52
CA LEU A 259 27.48 10.04 12.79
C LEU A 259 27.62 10.17 11.26
N TYR A 260 27.91 11.38 10.77
CA TYR A 260 27.91 11.69 9.34
C TYR A 260 29.29 12.13 8.83
N LEU A 261 30.32 12.00 9.67
CA LEU A 261 31.70 12.29 9.30
C LEU A 261 32.16 11.36 8.15
N GLY A 262 32.79 11.93 7.14
CA GLY A 262 33.30 11.18 5.98
C GLY A 262 32.22 10.67 5.02
N LYS A 263 30.95 11.04 5.21
CA LYS A 263 29.85 10.68 4.31
C LYS A 263 29.85 11.54 3.05
N HIS A 264 29.56 10.93 1.91
CA HIS A 264 29.47 11.58 0.61
C HIS A 264 28.00 11.90 0.26
N GLU A 265 27.77 12.60 -0.86
CA GLU A 265 26.43 13.00 -1.31
C GLU A 265 25.44 11.82 -1.35
N GLU A 266 25.88 10.66 -1.83
CA GLU A 266 25.05 9.45 -1.96
C GLU A 266 24.64 8.89 -0.59
N ASP A 267 25.54 8.92 0.41
CA ASP A 267 25.26 8.46 1.77
C ASP A 267 24.24 9.37 2.46
N LEU A 268 24.42 10.69 2.32
CA LEU A 268 23.54 11.69 2.93
C LEU A 268 22.14 11.59 2.32
N ARG A 269 22.04 11.43 0.99
CA ARG A 269 20.79 11.15 0.29
C ARG A 269 20.07 9.93 0.88
N ASP A 270 20.77 8.82 1.09
CA ASP A 270 20.15 7.59 1.59
C ASP A 270 19.55 7.75 3.00
N ILE A 271 20.13 8.63 3.81
CA ILE A 271 19.57 8.99 5.11
C ILE A 271 18.26 9.78 4.95
N PHE A 272 18.18 10.73 4.02
CA PHE A 272 16.92 11.43 3.74
C PHE A 272 15.85 10.52 3.14
N LEU A 273 16.23 9.57 2.29
CA LEU A 273 15.33 8.53 1.78
C LEU A 273 14.72 7.72 2.93
N LEU A 274 15.54 7.28 3.89
CA LEU A 274 15.05 6.57 5.08
C LEU A 274 13.96 7.36 5.83
N PHE A 275 14.16 8.66 6.07
CA PHE A 275 13.15 9.48 6.74
C PHE A 275 11.86 9.60 5.93
N LEU A 276 11.97 9.80 4.61
CA LEU A 276 10.81 9.85 3.73
C LEU A 276 10.06 8.51 3.67
N GLU A 277 10.76 7.39 3.59
CA GLU A 277 10.17 6.04 3.59
C GLU A 277 9.50 5.69 4.92
N THR A 278 10.02 6.19 6.05
CA THR A 278 9.34 6.04 7.35
C THR A 278 8.06 6.86 7.44
N ARG A 279 7.95 7.92 6.63
CA ARG A 279 6.82 8.83 6.65
C ARG A 279 5.75 8.50 5.62
N TYR A 280 6.14 7.96 4.47
CA TYR A 280 5.25 7.73 3.33
C TYR A 280 5.20 6.26 2.92
N GLU A 281 4.01 5.78 2.58
CA GLU A 281 3.80 4.42 2.06
C GLU A 281 3.54 4.46 0.55
N SER A 282 4.08 3.47 -0.16
CA SER A 282 3.88 3.33 -1.60
C SER A 282 2.43 2.94 -1.90
N THR A 283 1.81 3.65 -2.84
CA THR A 283 0.45 3.34 -3.30
C THR A 283 0.41 2.27 -4.39
N THR A 284 1.56 1.78 -4.88
CA THR A 284 1.67 0.74 -5.94
C THR A 284 1.95 -0.67 -5.42
N GLY A 285 2.20 -0.85 -4.12
CA GLY A 285 2.69 -2.13 -3.60
C GLY A 285 4.15 -2.46 -3.94
N SER A 286 4.88 -1.55 -4.60
CA SER A 286 6.36 -1.53 -4.54
C SER A 286 6.76 -1.16 -3.11
N GLY A 287 7.71 -1.87 -2.50
CA GLY A 287 8.08 -1.67 -1.08
C GLY A 287 8.55 -0.25 -0.71
N GLU A 288 8.95 0.57 -1.68
CA GLU A 288 9.48 1.92 -1.51
C GLU A 288 8.65 2.95 -2.30
N ALA A 289 8.26 4.06 -1.65
CA ALA A 289 7.54 5.17 -2.29
C ALA A 289 8.48 6.13 -3.04
N PHE A 290 9.70 6.28 -2.53
CA PHE A 290 10.75 7.09 -3.15
C PHE A 290 11.78 6.19 -3.83
N ASN A 291 12.28 6.60 -4.98
CA ASN A 291 13.22 5.85 -5.81
C ASN A 291 14.45 6.71 -6.13
N LYS A 292 15.51 6.06 -6.63
CA LYS A 292 16.69 6.72 -7.20
C LYS A 292 16.52 6.85 -8.72
N LYS A 293 16.75 8.03 -9.31
CA LYS A 293 16.79 8.26 -10.77
C LYS A 293 18.24 8.31 -11.29
N GLY A 294 19.13 8.91 -10.50
CA GLY A 294 20.58 8.94 -10.66
C GLY A 294 21.31 8.69 -9.34
N LYS A 295 22.59 9.11 -9.27
CA LYS A 295 23.45 8.86 -8.10
C LYS A 295 23.09 9.67 -6.86
N THR A 296 22.46 10.83 -7.00
CA THR A 296 22.24 11.79 -5.89
C THR A 296 20.79 12.22 -5.74
N ASP A 297 19.88 11.63 -6.51
CA ASP A 297 18.50 12.12 -6.63
C ASP A 297 17.52 11.30 -5.79
N ILE A 298 16.55 11.99 -5.22
CA ILE A 298 15.37 11.43 -4.54
C ILE A 298 14.16 11.69 -5.42
N LEU A 299 13.44 10.63 -5.78
CA LEU A 299 12.32 10.73 -6.72
C LEU A 299 11.04 10.11 -6.14
N LEU A 300 9.95 10.85 -6.16
CA LEU A 300 8.60 10.32 -5.93
C LEU A 300 7.90 10.12 -7.27
N LYS A 301 7.42 8.90 -7.53
CA LYS A 301 6.66 8.58 -8.75
C LYS A 301 5.17 8.38 -8.43
N TYR A 302 4.31 8.84 -9.33
CA TYR A 302 2.90 8.54 -9.31
C TYR A 302 2.66 7.07 -9.64
N ALA A 303 1.80 6.44 -8.84
CA ALA A 303 1.49 5.03 -8.94
C ALA A 303 0.80 4.61 -10.23
N GLY A 304 -0.05 5.48 -10.78
CA GLY A 304 -0.91 5.13 -11.91
C GLY A 304 -0.16 4.96 -13.23
N ASP A 305 0.81 5.83 -13.51
CA ASP A 305 1.51 5.89 -14.80
C ASP A 305 3.05 6.03 -14.68
N GLY A 306 3.59 6.04 -13.47
CA GLY A 306 5.04 6.16 -13.22
C GLY A 306 5.62 7.55 -13.45
N THR A 307 4.79 8.58 -13.62
CA THR A 307 5.23 9.97 -13.76
C THR A 307 5.94 10.48 -12.51
N ASN A 308 6.91 11.36 -12.68
CA ASN A 308 7.58 12.00 -11.56
C ASN A 308 6.64 13.08 -10.98
N VAL A 309 6.45 13.08 -9.66
CA VAL A 309 5.61 14.08 -8.96
C VAL A 309 6.40 14.91 -7.96
N PHE A 310 7.60 14.46 -7.58
CA PHE A 310 8.57 15.23 -6.82
C PHE A 310 9.99 14.75 -7.12
N VAL A 311 10.92 15.70 -7.29
CA VAL A 311 12.34 15.43 -7.48
C VAL A 311 13.13 16.27 -6.47
N ALA A 312 14.05 15.64 -5.74
CA ALA A 312 15.06 16.36 -4.99
C ALA A 312 16.46 15.94 -5.40
N GLU A 313 17.36 16.92 -5.48
CA GLU A 313 18.79 16.71 -5.79
C GLU A 313 19.62 17.03 -4.54
N CYS A 314 20.60 16.18 -4.23
CA CYS A 314 21.52 16.38 -3.11
C CYS A 314 22.92 16.77 -3.60
N LYS A 315 23.51 17.83 -3.04
CA LYS A 315 24.85 18.32 -3.39
C LYS A 315 25.68 18.75 -2.20
N ILE A 316 26.97 18.47 -2.22
CA ILE A 316 27.95 19.09 -1.33
C ILE A 316 28.31 20.47 -1.90
N TRP A 317 28.27 21.47 -1.02
CA TRP A 317 28.66 22.83 -1.34
C TRP A 317 30.12 22.92 -1.77
N LYS A 318 30.33 23.51 -2.94
CA LYS A 318 31.65 23.78 -3.54
C LYS A 318 31.73 25.18 -4.17
N GLY A 319 30.85 26.08 -3.74
CA GLY A 319 30.76 27.46 -4.24
C GLY A 319 29.73 27.69 -5.35
N GLN A 320 29.59 28.97 -5.74
CA GLN A 320 28.55 29.46 -6.65
C GLN A 320 28.50 28.73 -8.01
N LYS A 321 29.65 28.44 -8.62
CA LYS A 321 29.67 27.73 -9.92
C LYS A 321 28.97 26.37 -9.82
N LYS A 322 29.26 25.64 -8.74
CA LYS A 322 28.68 24.32 -8.49
C LYS A 322 27.21 24.38 -8.08
N LEU A 323 26.77 25.49 -7.47
CA LEU A 323 25.35 25.77 -7.27
C LEU A 323 24.60 25.88 -8.60
N PHE A 324 25.14 26.62 -9.58
CA PHE A 324 24.50 26.78 -10.88
C PHE A 324 24.44 25.45 -11.63
N GLU A 325 25.55 24.70 -11.66
CA GLU A 325 25.58 23.35 -12.24
C GLU A 325 24.55 22.41 -11.59
N ALA A 326 24.29 22.56 -10.28
CA ALA A 326 23.28 21.77 -9.58
C ALA A 326 21.85 22.16 -9.95
N ILE A 327 21.58 23.45 -10.15
CA ILE A 327 20.28 23.95 -10.64
C ILE A 327 20.05 23.44 -12.06
N ASP A 328 21.04 23.56 -12.94
CA ASP A 328 21.00 23.05 -14.32
C ASP A 328 20.75 21.54 -14.35
N GLN A 329 21.45 20.79 -13.49
CA GLN A 329 21.26 19.35 -13.35
C GLN A 329 19.83 19.02 -12.92
N LEU A 330 19.33 19.66 -11.86
CA LEU A 330 17.97 19.44 -11.36
C LEU A 330 16.94 19.72 -12.46
N LEU A 331 17.02 20.89 -13.10
CA LEU A 331 16.10 21.31 -14.18
C LEU A 331 16.20 20.40 -15.41
N GLY A 332 17.38 19.87 -15.74
CA GLY A 332 17.60 18.98 -16.88
C GLY A 332 16.92 17.62 -16.73
N TYR A 333 16.61 17.18 -15.51
CA TYR A 333 15.86 15.95 -15.27
C TYR A 333 14.35 16.12 -15.28
N LEU A 334 13.86 17.35 -15.22
CA LEU A 334 12.44 17.66 -15.15
C LEU A 334 11.82 17.65 -16.53
N THR A 335 10.56 17.23 -16.57
CA THR A 335 9.68 17.36 -17.71
C THR A 335 8.70 18.50 -17.45
N TRP A 336 8.00 18.95 -18.48
CA TRP A 336 6.93 19.96 -18.35
C TRP A 336 5.79 19.56 -17.38
N ARG A 337 5.74 18.29 -16.94
CA ARG A 337 4.79 17.78 -15.94
C ARG A 337 5.28 17.93 -14.50
N ASP A 338 6.58 18.08 -14.29
CA ASP A 338 7.18 18.27 -12.98
C ASP A 338 7.01 19.71 -12.54
N THR A 339 6.48 19.97 -11.35
CA THR A 339 6.22 21.35 -10.88
C THR A 339 6.77 21.67 -9.50
N LYS A 340 7.18 20.65 -8.72
CA LYS A 340 7.59 20.81 -7.32
C LYS A 340 8.82 19.98 -7.02
N THR A 341 9.87 20.62 -6.51
CA THR A 341 11.21 20.04 -6.36
C THR A 341 11.96 20.60 -5.16
N ALA A 342 13.08 19.99 -4.79
CA ALA A 342 13.99 20.52 -3.78
C ALA A 342 15.47 20.37 -4.19
N LEU A 343 16.31 21.30 -3.74
CA LEU A 343 17.76 21.21 -3.84
C LEU A 343 18.36 21.23 -2.43
N MET A 344 18.95 20.12 -2.02
CA MET A 344 19.54 19.92 -0.69
C MET A 344 21.04 20.14 -0.77
N ILE A 345 21.55 21.13 -0.04
CA ILE A 345 22.93 21.58 -0.10
C ILE A 345 23.61 21.31 1.24
N PHE A 346 24.64 20.46 1.24
CA PHE A 346 25.41 20.09 2.41
C PHE A 346 26.69 20.93 2.48
N VAL A 347 26.83 21.74 3.52
CA VAL A 347 27.92 22.70 3.63
C VAL A 347 28.85 22.32 4.77
N LYS A 348 30.13 22.16 4.46
CA LYS A 348 31.18 21.91 5.45
C LYS A 348 31.61 23.20 6.15
N GLN A 349 32.06 23.12 7.40
CA GLN A 349 32.69 24.27 8.06
C GLN A 349 33.98 24.70 7.35
N PRO A 350 34.32 26.01 7.42
CA PRO A 350 33.57 27.11 8.05
C PRO A 350 32.56 27.83 7.13
N ASP A 351 32.30 27.31 5.93
CA ASP A 351 31.64 28.05 4.84
C ASP A 351 30.11 28.24 4.96
N PHE A 352 29.48 27.87 6.07
CA PHE A 352 28.01 27.79 6.14
C PHE A 352 27.30 29.13 5.95
N SER A 353 27.64 30.15 6.73
CA SER A 353 27.02 31.47 6.60
C SER A 353 27.25 32.08 5.21
N LYS A 354 28.46 31.86 4.66
CA LYS A 354 28.82 32.31 3.31
C LYS A 354 27.99 31.57 2.25
N ALA A 355 27.72 30.28 2.42
CA ALA A 355 26.88 29.53 1.50
C ALA A 355 25.43 30.04 1.49
N ILE A 356 24.86 30.33 2.68
CA ILE A 356 23.52 30.93 2.80
C ILE A 356 23.45 32.27 2.07
N GLU A 357 24.44 33.14 2.30
CA GLU A 357 24.53 34.43 1.63
C GLU A 357 24.65 34.27 0.10
N VAL A 358 25.51 33.35 -0.37
CA VAL A 358 25.68 33.12 -1.81
C VAL A 358 24.40 32.56 -2.45
N VAL A 359 23.73 31.61 -1.81
CA VAL A 359 22.46 31.06 -2.34
C VAL A 359 21.41 32.17 -2.43
N SER A 360 21.22 32.93 -1.35
CA SER A 360 20.21 34.02 -1.33
C SER A 360 20.50 35.13 -2.36
N LEU A 361 21.77 35.47 -2.61
CA LEU A 361 22.17 36.54 -3.52
C LEU A 361 22.27 36.14 -4.99
N PHE A 362 22.63 34.89 -5.30
CA PHE A 362 23.02 34.50 -6.67
C PHE A 362 22.02 33.59 -7.39
N VAL A 363 21.08 32.93 -6.70
CA VAL A 363 20.03 32.13 -7.38
C VAL A 363 19.21 33.00 -8.34
N ASN A 364 18.96 34.27 -7.99
CA ASN A 364 18.25 35.21 -8.86
C ASN A 364 18.99 35.59 -10.16
N ARG A 365 20.28 35.24 -10.27
CA ARG A 365 21.09 35.47 -11.48
C ARG A 365 21.12 34.25 -12.40
N HIS A 366 20.47 33.16 -12.03
CA HIS A 366 20.36 31.99 -12.88
C HIS A 366 19.47 32.30 -14.10
N PRO A 367 19.82 31.87 -15.33
CA PRO A 367 19.03 32.16 -16.53
C PRO A 367 17.55 31.74 -16.44
N ASN A 368 17.28 30.68 -15.69
CA ASN A 368 15.95 30.12 -15.47
C ASN A 368 15.19 30.72 -14.27
N PHE A 369 15.76 31.69 -13.56
CA PHE A 369 15.07 32.29 -12.42
C PHE A 369 13.84 33.09 -12.85
N LYS A 370 12.71 32.88 -12.17
CA LYS A 370 11.52 33.73 -12.33
C LYS A 370 11.34 34.66 -11.14
N ARG A 371 11.29 34.09 -9.93
CA ARG A 371 10.92 34.86 -8.73
C ARG A 371 11.39 34.18 -7.46
N PHE A 372 11.72 34.99 -6.46
CA PHE A 372 11.86 34.54 -5.08
C PHE A 372 10.47 34.48 -4.41
N VAL A 373 10.11 33.32 -3.88
CA VAL A 373 8.80 33.11 -3.22
C VAL A 373 8.86 33.51 -1.76
N GLY A 374 9.93 33.13 -1.05
CA GLY A 374 10.13 33.50 0.34
C GLY A 374 11.10 32.58 1.09
N ALA A 375 11.57 33.04 2.25
CA ALA A 375 12.26 32.17 3.21
C ALA A 375 11.22 31.36 3.98
N THR A 376 11.45 30.07 4.11
CA THR A 376 10.50 29.12 4.72
C THR A 376 11.01 28.64 6.07
N HIS A 377 12.34 28.56 6.19
CA HIS A 377 13.08 28.37 7.43
C HIS A 377 14.37 29.22 7.39
N PRO A 378 15.09 29.38 8.52
CA PRO A 378 16.32 30.18 8.55
C PRO A 378 17.38 29.82 7.50
N THR A 379 17.44 28.55 7.07
CA THR A 379 18.39 28.05 6.06
C THR A 379 17.68 27.42 4.86
N SER A 380 16.40 27.77 4.64
CA SER A 380 15.59 27.27 3.53
C SER A 380 14.86 28.37 2.78
N PHE A 381 14.90 28.31 1.45
CA PHE A 381 14.43 29.37 0.56
C PHE A 381 13.64 28.79 -0.61
N ALA A 382 12.43 29.29 -0.83
CA ALA A 382 11.57 28.90 -1.94
C ALA A 382 11.78 29.83 -3.15
N TYR A 383 11.96 29.23 -4.32
CA TYR A 383 12.12 29.92 -5.60
C TYR A 383 11.20 29.33 -6.66
N GLU A 384 10.83 30.17 -7.63
CA GLU A 384 10.13 29.80 -8.84
C GLU A 384 11.10 29.95 -10.03
N MET A 385 11.21 28.91 -10.85
CA MET A 385 12.11 28.84 -12.01
C MET A 385 11.39 28.27 -13.24
N SER A 386 11.94 28.50 -14.43
CA SER A 386 11.50 27.84 -15.68
C SER A 386 12.38 26.65 -16.05
N LEU A 387 11.85 25.72 -16.82
CA LEU A 387 12.62 24.73 -17.55
C LEU A 387 13.47 25.38 -18.64
N THR A 388 14.61 24.75 -18.93
CA THR A 388 15.51 25.18 -20.01
C THR A 388 14.80 25.03 -21.35
N GLY A 389 14.68 26.13 -22.10
CA GLY A 389 13.98 26.17 -23.38
C GLY A 389 12.46 26.37 -23.29
N ASP A 390 11.87 26.42 -22.10
CA ASP A 390 10.45 26.72 -21.89
C ASP A 390 10.27 27.76 -20.77
N SER A 391 10.27 29.03 -21.14
CA SER A 391 10.06 30.15 -20.22
C SER A 391 8.64 30.22 -19.64
N SER A 392 7.67 29.51 -20.23
CA SER A 392 6.28 29.51 -19.75
C SER A 392 6.09 28.60 -18.54
N SER A 393 6.87 27.51 -18.45
CA SER A 393 6.86 26.55 -17.32
C SER A 393 7.13 27.21 -15.95
N SER A 394 6.49 26.70 -14.91
CA SER A 394 6.67 27.16 -13.52
C SER A 394 7.05 25.97 -12.64
N ILE A 395 8.30 26.00 -12.16
CA ILE A 395 8.90 24.98 -11.31
C ILE A 395 9.19 25.60 -9.95
N TRP A 396 8.63 25.00 -8.90
CA TRP A 396 8.90 25.37 -7.52
C TRP A 396 10.11 24.57 -7.03
N ILE A 397 11.12 25.29 -6.54
CA ILE A 397 12.33 24.69 -5.99
C ILE A 397 12.53 25.20 -4.57
N GLU A 398 12.58 24.27 -3.62
CA GLU A 398 13.00 24.56 -2.25
C GLU A 398 14.50 24.32 -2.09
N PHE A 399 15.27 25.39 -1.84
CA PHE A 399 16.70 25.30 -1.56
C PHE A 399 16.89 25.16 -0.06
N MET A 400 17.43 24.03 0.40
CA MET A 400 17.68 23.74 1.81
C MET A 400 19.18 23.61 2.05
N LEU A 401 19.74 24.44 2.93
CA LEU A 401 21.14 24.37 3.32
C LEU A 401 21.26 23.73 4.70
N PHE A 402 22.13 22.72 4.79
CA PHE A 402 22.41 22.01 6.03
C PHE A 402 23.89 22.08 6.36
N HIS A 403 24.17 22.29 7.65
CA HIS A 403 25.49 22.25 8.21
C HIS A 403 25.97 20.81 8.35
N PHE A 404 27.13 20.49 7.78
CA PHE A 404 27.72 19.17 7.90
C PHE A 404 29.16 19.25 8.42
N PRO A 405 29.57 18.33 9.30
CA PRO A 405 30.96 18.20 9.68
C PRO A 405 31.79 17.79 8.48
N GLY A 406 32.94 18.46 8.32
CA GLY A 406 33.84 18.29 7.21
C GLY A 406 34.67 17.03 7.27
#